data_AF-A0A2E6SFZ9-F1
#
_entry.id   AF-A0A2E6SFZ9-F1
#
_cell.length_a   1.000
_cell.length_b   1.000
_cell.length_c   1.000
_cell.angle_alpha   90.00
_cell.angle_beta   90.00
_cell.angle_gamma   90.00
#
_symmetry.space_group_name_H-M   'P 1'
#
loop_
_entity.id
_entity.type
_entity.pdbx_description
1 polymer ?
#
loop_
_entity_poly.entity_id
_entity_poly.type
_entity_poly.pdbx_seq_one_letter_code
_entity_poly.pdbx_strand_id
1 'polypeptide(L)'
;MGKNKRSLTFIYTTLLLIAGCIEYEENLIIKQDGSGIITMTYGMPLEMVERDTSFTAEKVRYDLSQIEGISVVSVNDFAKDESKWVKSTIRFNSLESLGNIKNDQLPGFTGSMTYTDNNDGTLTFTKILGNKPKTPKPNNDQDIIMMKNMIGDIIWHYKIKLPMNVHDIEAGIGETSISGATVTWDVPLASFIGGQVTLIVHMGKRSSSVSPQTTVLLKNGSRIVGEVLSMTKNICVIRVGDKRERIQRKDIQSIEF
;
A
#
# COMPACT_ATOMS: atom_id res chain seq x y z
N MET A 1 58.88 19.86 -15.04
CA MET A 1 59.45 18.96 -14.01
C MET A 1 58.72 19.25 -12.71
N GLY A 2 57.71 18.45 -12.33
CA GLY A 2 57.82 17.32 -11.38
C GLY A 2 57.79 17.85 -9.93
N LYS A 3 56.89 17.50 -9.01
CA LYS A 3 56.12 16.26 -8.78
C LYS A 3 54.83 16.54 -7.99
N ASN A 4 53.81 15.73 -8.28
CA ASN A 4 52.67 15.27 -7.47
C ASN A 4 52.64 15.64 -5.98
N LYS A 5 51.45 16.04 -5.49
CA LYS A 5 50.76 15.38 -4.37
C LYS A 5 49.25 15.41 -4.62
N ARG A 6 48.66 14.22 -4.78
CA ARG A 6 47.21 13.96 -4.78
C ARG A 6 46.62 14.43 -3.45
N SER A 7 45.64 15.32 -3.47
CA SER A 7 44.74 15.57 -2.34
C SER A 7 43.36 15.09 -2.73
N LEU A 8 43.04 13.89 -2.26
CA LEU A 8 41.72 13.30 -2.21
C LEU A 8 40.89 14.14 -1.23
N THR A 9 39.85 14.83 -1.68
CA THR A 9 38.87 15.43 -0.76
C THR A 9 37.47 15.09 -1.24
N PHE A 10 37.11 13.86 -0.88
CA PHE A 10 35.78 13.31 -0.87
C PHE A 10 35.04 13.95 0.30
N ILE A 11 34.13 14.89 0.06
CA ILE A 11 33.12 15.27 1.05
C ILE A 11 31.78 15.25 0.33
N TYR A 12 31.19 14.06 0.36
CA TYR A 12 29.75 13.83 0.21
C TYR A 12 29.04 14.69 1.27
N THR A 13 28.58 15.88 0.88
CA THR A 13 27.56 16.59 1.64
C THR A 13 26.23 15.94 1.30
N THR A 14 26.02 14.71 1.79
CA THR A 14 24.68 14.16 1.96
C THR A 14 24.00 15.04 2.98
N LEU A 15 23.17 15.95 2.49
CA LEU A 15 22.29 16.77 3.30
C LEU A 15 21.43 15.82 4.15
N LEU A 16 21.72 15.80 5.45
CA LEU A 16 20.93 15.13 6.47
C LEU A 16 19.48 15.63 6.37
N LEU A 17 18.58 14.77 5.90
CA LEU A 17 17.15 14.91 6.14
C LEU A 17 16.93 14.57 7.62
N ILE A 18 17.05 15.57 8.48
CA ILE A 18 16.59 15.50 9.86
C ILE A 18 15.09 15.84 9.84
N ALA A 19 14.28 14.86 9.45
CA ALA A 19 12.87 14.81 9.81
C ALA A 19 12.74 13.69 10.85
N GLY A 20 12.90 14.05 12.12
CA GLY A 20 12.59 13.16 13.23
C GLY A 20 11.11 13.24 13.53
N CYS A 21 10.27 12.76 12.62
CA CYS A 21 8.90 12.39 12.95
C CYS A 21 8.96 10.95 13.48
N ILE A 22 8.22 10.67 14.55
CA ILE A 22 8.04 9.29 15.02
C ILE A 22 7.19 8.60 13.95
N GLU A 23 7.81 7.70 13.19
CA GLU A 23 7.25 7.11 11.98
C GLU A 23 7.38 5.60 12.03
N TYR A 24 6.29 4.88 11.78
CA TYR A 24 6.34 3.44 11.55
C TYR A 24 6.48 3.20 10.05
N GLU A 25 7.48 2.44 9.63
CA GLU A 25 7.72 2.18 8.22
C GLU A 25 7.47 0.71 7.88
N GLU A 26 6.69 0.46 6.83
CA GLU A 26 6.54 -0.87 6.24
C GLU A 26 6.80 -0.79 4.74
N ASN A 27 7.86 -1.47 4.29
CA ASN A 27 8.23 -1.57 2.88
C ASN A 27 8.04 -3.01 2.39
N LEU A 28 7.04 -3.24 1.54
CA LEU A 28 6.69 -4.53 0.98
C LEU A 28 7.04 -4.60 -0.51
N ILE A 29 7.66 -5.69 -0.94
CA ILE A 29 7.87 -6.00 -2.36
C ILE A 29 7.29 -7.38 -2.63
N ILE A 30 6.31 -7.45 -3.52
CA ILE A 30 5.65 -8.68 -3.97
C ILE A 30 6.14 -9.01 -5.38
N LYS A 31 6.50 -10.28 -5.60
CA LYS A 31 6.87 -10.82 -6.92
C LYS A 31 5.67 -11.48 -7.60
N GLN A 32 5.82 -11.81 -8.89
CA GLN A 32 4.76 -12.45 -9.68
C GLN A 32 4.33 -13.81 -9.13
N ASP A 33 5.22 -14.54 -8.47
CA ASP A 33 4.95 -15.84 -7.86
C ASP A 33 4.28 -15.74 -6.47
N GLY A 34 3.95 -14.54 -6.00
CA GLY A 34 3.37 -14.30 -4.68
C GLY A 34 4.38 -14.30 -3.53
N SER A 35 5.66 -14.59 -3.80
CA SER A 35 6.76 -14.45 -2.83
C SER A 35 7.23 -13.01 -2.74
N GLY A 36 8.06 -12.69 -1.75
CA GLY A 36 8.54 -11.34 -1.60
C GLY A 36 9.49 -11.08 -0.46
N ILE A 37 9.65 -9.79 -0.17
CA ILE A 37 10.44 -9.28 0.95
C ILE A 37 9.64 -8.15 1.61
N ILE A 38 9.62 -8.15 2.93
CA ILE A 38 9.05 -7.07 3.72
C ILE A 38 10.13 -6.56 4.67
N THR A 39 10.22 -5.25 4.81
CA THR A 39 11.03 -4.56 5.81
C THR A 39 10.12 -3.74 6.69
N MET A 40 10.17 -3.96 7.99
CA MET A 40 9.36 -3.26 8.98
C MET A 40 10.28 -2.57 9.96
N THR A 41 9.98 -1.31 10.29
CA THR A 41 10.66 -0.53 11.31
C THR A 41 9.60 0.00 12.26
N TYR A 42 9.69 -0.38 13.53
CA TYR A 42 8.72 0.01 14.55
C TYR A 42 9.41 0.40 15.85
N GLY A 43 8.88 1.43 16.49
CA GLY A 43 9.39 2.01 17.73
C GLY A 43 8.49 1.70 18.91
N MET A 44 9.09 1.65 20.09
CA MET A 44 8.40 1.61 21.38
C MET A 44 9.11 2.59 22.33
N PRO A 45 8.39 3.51 23.00
CA PRO A 45 8.97 4.40 24.00
C PRO A 45 9.74 3.62 25.07
N LEU A 46 10.90 4.13 25.50
CA LEU A 46 11.76 3.42 26.46
C LEU A 46 11.03 3.10 27.78
N GLU A 47 10.16 4.00 28.26
CA GLU A 47 9.33 3.78 29.44
C GLU A 47 8.41 2.54 29.34
N MET A 48 7.99 2.19 28.11
CA MET A 48 7.21 0.99 27.84
C MET A 48 8.10 -0.24 27.69
N VAL A 49 9.27 -0.09 27.08
CA VAL A 49 10.27 -1.18 26.91
C VAL A 49 10.74 -1.70 28.26
N GLU A 50 10.92 -0.83 29.26
CA GLU A 50 11.28 -1.24 30.63
C GLU A 50 10.25 -2.17 31.27
N ARG A 51 8.99 -2.09 30.82
CA ARG A 51 7.87 -2.92 31.29
C ARG A 51 7.61 -4.13 30.38
N ASP A 52 8.16 -4.14 29.17
CA ASP A 52 8.02 -5.19 28.17
C ASP A 52 9.38 -5.71 27.71
N THR A 53 9.91 -6.70 28.44
CA THR A 53 11.18 -7.36 28.13
C THR A 53 11.14 -8.18 26.84
N SER A 54 9.96 -8.35 26.21
CA SER A 54 9.82 -9.11 24.96
C SER A 54 10.19 -8.28 23.72
N PHE A 55 10.27 -6.94 23.85
CA PHE A 55 10.63 -6.04 22.75
C PHE A 55 12.15 -6.01 22.48
N THR A 56 12.67 -7.12 21.93
CA THR A 56 14.09 -7.28 21.60
C THR A 56 14.27 -7.84 20.19
N ALA A 57 15.39 -7.49 19.53
CA ALA A 57 15.73 -8.03 18.22
C ALA A 57 15.88 -9.57 18.24
N GLU A 58 16.32 -10.14 19.36
CA GLU A 58 16.45 -11.60 19.54
C GLU A 58 15.08 -12.28 19.58
N LYS A 59 14.16 -11.81 20.43
CA LYS A 59 12.80 -12.37 20.54
C LYS A 59 12.05 -12.27 19.21
N VAL A 60 12.10 -11.11 18.56
CA VAL A 60 11.50 -10.88 17.25
C VAL A 60 12.06 -11.84 16.20
N ARG A 61 13.38 -12.02 16.15
CA ARG A 61 14.03 -12.97 15.25
C ARG A 61 13.57 -14.40 15.51
N TYR A 62 13.51 -14.80 16.79
CA TYR A 62 13.04 -16.11 17.18
C TYR A 62 11.60 -16.33 16.71
N ASP A 63 10.67 -15.43 17.04
CA ASP A 63 9.25 -15.59 16.70
C ASP A 63 9.02 -15.68 15.19
N LEU A 64 9.69 -14.83 14.40
CA LEU A 64 9.59 -14.85 12.94
C LEU A 64 10.17 -16.13 12.33
N SER A 65 11.20 -16.72 12.94
CA SER A 65 11.81 -17.96 12.46
C SER A 65 10.91 -19.19 12.64
N GLN A 66 9.89 -19.11 13.50
CA GLN A 66 8.95 -20.21 13.75
C GLN A 66 7.80 -20.27 12.72
N ILE A 67 7.71 -19.30 11.82
CA ILE A 67 6.61 -19.20 10.86
C ILE A 67 7.00 -19.89 9.55
N GLU A 68 6.23 -20.89 9.15
CA GLU A 68 6.44 -21.60 7.90
C GLU A 68 6.33 -20.65 6.69
N GLY A 69 7.29 -20.78 5.77
CA GLY A 69 7.38 -19.94 4.58
C GLY A 69 8.02 -18.56 4.82
N ILE A 70 8.46 -18.25 6.04
CA ILE A 70 9.25 -17.05 6.36
C ILE A 70 10.74 -17.39 6.51
N SER A 71 11.61 -16.50 6.02
CA SER A 71 13.06 -16.55 6.26
C SER A 71 13.55 -15.19 6.72
N VAL A 72 14.14 -15.15 7.92
CA VAL A 72 14.68 -13.92 8.50
C VAL A 72 15.98 -13.53 7.78
N VAL A 73 16.01 -12.32 7.19
CA VAL A 73 17.21 -11.76 6.56
C VAL A 73 18.02 -10.96 7.59
N SER A 74 17.35 -10.10 8.35
CA SER A 74 17.99 -9.32 9.41
C SER A 74 16.97 -8.87 10.45
N VAL A 75 17.38 -8.78 11.70
CA VAL A 75 16.64 -8.08 12.76
C VAL A 75 17.64 -7.34 13.63
N ASN A 76 17.54 -6.02 13.70
CA ASN A 76 18.42 -5.19 14.51
C ASN A 76 17.58 -4.27 15.37
N ASP A 77 18.03 -3.98 16.58
CA ASP A 77 17.48 -2.92 17.40
C ASP A 77 18.44 -1.74 17.54
N PHE A 78 17.87 -0.57 17.80
CA PHE A 78 18.60 0.67 18.00
C PHE A 78 17.78 1.62 18.86
N ALA A 79 18.43 2.57 19.53
CA ALA A 79 17.75 3.62 20.28
C ALA A 79 17.71 4.91 19.45
N LYS A 80 16.57 5.58 19.41
CA LYS A 80 16.36 6.87 18.74
C LYS A 80 15.15 7.57 19.38
N ASP A 81 15.26 8.86 19.66
CA ASP A 81 14.17 9.73 20.16
C ASP A 81 13.43 9.12 21.38
N GLU A 82 14.18 8.79 22.43
CA GLU A 82 13.68 8.16 23.68
C GLU A 82 12.85 6.89 23.46
N SER A 83 13.05 6.23 22.32
CA SER A 83 12.39 5.00 21.94
C SER A 83 13.42 3.94 21.57
N LYS A 84 13.10 2.68 21.87
CA LYS A 84 13.76 1.53 21.27
C LYS A 84 13.07 1.21 19.96
N TRP A 85 13.84 0.97 18.93
CA TRP A 85 13.36 0.62 17.60
C TRP A 85 13.83 -0.77 17.25
N VAL A 86 13.00 -1.51 16.52
CA VAL A 86 13.38 -2.77 15.88
C VAL A 86 13.14 -2.62 14.38
N LYS A 87 14.16 -2.96 13.60
CA LYS A 87 14.07 -3.09 12.15
C LYS A 87 14.24 -4.55 11.77
N SER A 88 13.21 -5.13 11.17
CA SER A 88 13.23 -6.50 10.67
C SER A 88 13.07 -6.52 9.15
N THR A 89 13.84 -7.40 8.51
CA THR A 89 13.70 -7.71 7.08
C THR A 89 13.55 -9.21 6.96
N ILE A 90 12.48 -9.65 6.31
CA ILE A 90 12.18 -11.06 6.10
C ILE A 90 11.82 -11.30 4.63
N ARG A 91 12.10 -12.51 4.16
CA ARG A 91 11.54 -13.05 2.92
C ARG A 91 10.36 -13.93 3.27
N PHE A 92 9.36 -13.94 2.39
CA PHE A 92 8.22 -14.84 2.48
C PHE A 92 8.02 -15.54 1.14
N ASN A 93 7.52 -16.77 1.15
CA ASN A 93 7.23 -17.53 -0.07
C ASN A 93 5.80 -17.28 -0.60
N SER A 94 4.89 -16.78 0.23
CA SER A 94 3.48 -16.51 -0.10
C SER A 94 2.90 -15.40 0.80
N LEU A 95 1.84 -14.73 0.34
CA LEU A 95 1.10 -13.76 1.16
C LEU A 95 0.38 -14.42 2.34
N GLU A 96 0.04 -15.70 2.23
CA GLU A 96 -0.53 -16.47 3.33
C GLU A 96 0.47 -16.60 4.49
N SER A 97 1.72 -16.96 4.21
CA SER A 97 2.80 -16.99 5.21
C SER A 97 3.00 -15.64 5.88
N LEU A 98 2.86 -14.54 5.13
CA LEU A 98 2.94 -13.19 5.69
C LEU A 98 1.74 -12.86 6.59
N GLY A 99 0.53 -13.29 6.21
CA GLY A 99 -0.70 -13.15 7.01
C GLY A 99 -0.71 -13.99 8.30
N ASN A 100 0.16 -15.00 8.38
CA ASN A 100 0.33 -15.81 9.59
C ASN A 100 1.17 -15.14 10.69
N ILE A 101 1.78 -13.98 10.40
CA ILE A 101 2.44 -13.17 11.43
C ILE A 101 1.38 -12.59 12.35
N LYS A 102 1.43 -13.00 13.62
CA LYS A 102 0.46 -12.58 14.63
C LYS A 102 0.91 -11.31 15.35
N ASN A 103 -0.07 -10.60 15.92
CA ASN A 103 0.12 -9.34 16.64
C ASN A 103 0.94 -9.45 17.94
N ASP A 104 1.14 -10.66 18.45
CA ASP A 104 2.00 -10.97 19.61
C ASP A 104 3.45 -11.29 19.20
N GLN A 105 3.71 -11.53 17.91
CA GLN A 105 5.05 -11.80 17.37
C GLN A 105 5.72 -10.53 16.82
N LEU A 106 4.89 -9.65 16.24
CA LEU A 106 5.25 -8.28 15.90
C LEU A 106 4.15 -7.37 16.42
N PRO A 107 4.45 -6.14 16.88
CA PRO A 107 3.42 -5.16 17.20
C PRO A 107 2.43 -5.12 16.03
N GLY A 108 1.16 -5.41 16.32
CA GLY A 108 0.16 -5.97 15.42
C GLY A 108 -0.26 -5.16 14.20
N PHE A 109 0.70 -4.90 13.32
CA PHE A 109 0.57 -3.88 12.29
C PHE A 109 0.89 -4.39 10.88
N THR A 110 1.22 -5.67 10.72
CA THR A 110 1.23 -6.31 9.39
C THR A 110 -0.17 -6.36 8.78
N GLY A 111 -1.24 -6.25 9.60
CA GLY A 111 -2.61 -6.26 9.11
C GLY A 111 -2.96 -7.55 8.35
N SER A 112 -4.10 -7.57 7.66
CA SER A 112 -4.40 -8.65 6.71
C SER A 112 -4.15 -8.19 5.28
N MET A 113 -3.65 -9.11 4.46
CA MET A 113 -3.41 -8.88 3.04
C MET A 113 -4.12 -9.95 2.24
N THR A 114 -4.84 -9.55 1.19
CA THR A 114 -5.47 -10.47 0.25
C THR A 114 -5.11 -10.08 -1.17
N TYR A 115 -5.04 -11.10 -2.03
CA TYR A 115 -4.73 -10.95 -3.44
C TYR A 115 -5.77 -11.74 -4.23
N THR A 116 -6.54 -11.03 -5.06
CA THR A 116 -7.65 -11.61 -5.83
C THR A 116 -7.35 -11.49 -7.31
N ASP A 117 -7.37 -12.62 -8.02
CA ASP A 117 -7.39 -12.64 -9.48
C ASP A 117 -8.82 -12.45 -9.96
N ASN A 118 -9.05 -11.42 -10.77
CA ASN A 118 -10.38 -11.09 -11.29
C ASN A 118 -10.73 -11.91 -12.56
N ASN A 119 -9.84 -12.82 -13.00
CA ASN A 119 -9.99 -13.69 -14.18
C ASN A 119 -10.11 -12.94 -15.51
N ASP A 120 -9.78 -11.66 -15.56
CA ASP A 120 -9.77 -10.81 -16.76
C ASP A 120 -8.37 -10.23 -17.07
N GLY A 121 -7.34 -10.75 -16.39
CA GLY A 121 -5.98 -10.23 -16.46
C GLY A 121 -5.73 -8.99 -15.58
N THR A 122 -6.68 -8.64 -14.71
CA THR A 122 -6.51 -7.70 -13.60
C THR A 122 -6.44 -8.41 -12.25
N LEU A 123 -5.78 -7.77 -11.30
CA LEU A 123 -5.54 -8.26 -9.95
C LEU A 123 -5.91 -7.17 -8.95
N THR A 124 -6.54 -7.57 -7.85
CA THR A 124 -6.86 -6.67 -6.74
C THR A 124 -6.04 -7.05 -5.52
N PHE A 125 -5.25 -6.13 -5.01
CA PHE A 125 -4.56 -6.26 -3.72
C PHE A 125 -5.31 -5.46 -2.67
N THR A 126 -5.58 -6.08 -1.52
CA THR A 126 -6.21 -5.40 -0.38
C THR A 126 -5.33 -5.54 0.84
N LYS A 127 -5.08 -4.43 1.53
CA LYS A 127 -4.39 -4.35 2.81
C LYS A 127 -5.34 -3.75 3.83
N ILE A 128 -5.53 -4.42 4.95
CA ILE A 128 -6.36 -3.94 6.07
C ILE A 128 -5.46 -3.81 7.29
N LEU A 129 -5.37 -2.60 7.85
CA LEU A 129 -4.71 -2.36 9.13
C LEU A 129 -5.75 -2.29 10.25
N GLY A 130 -5.34 -2.69 11.46
CA GLY A 130 -6.20 -2.75 12.64
C GLY A 130 -7.08 -4.00 12.70
N ASN A 131 -7.70 -4.23 13.85
CA ASN A 131 -8.55 -5.39 14.11
C ASN A 131 -10.02 -4.95 14.15
N LYS A 132 -10.93 -5.78 13.61
CA LYS A 132 -12.37 -5.61 13.89
C LYS A 132 -12.58 -5.69 15.41
N PRO A 133 -13.29 -4.75 16.04
CA PRO A 133 -13.56 -4.81 17.47
C PRO A 133 -14.28 -6.13 17.79
N LYS A 134 -13.69 -6.96 18.66
CA LYS A 134 -14.34 -8.16 19.18
C LYS A 134 -15.34 -7.72 20.25
N THR A 135 -16.56 -7.39 19.82
CA THR A 135 -17.71 -6.92 20.61
C THR A 135 -17.45 -5.67 21.49
N PRO A 136 -18.36 -4.68 21.52
CA PRO A 136 -18.16 -3.50 22.37
C PRO A 136 -18.26 -3.92 23.84
N LYS A 137 -17.14 -3.87 24.57
CA LYS A 137 -17.15 -3.83 26.04
C LYS A 137 -17.24 -2.37 26.48
N PRO A 138 -18.05 -2.02 27.49
CA PRO A 138 -18.30 -0.64 27.87
C PRO A 138 -17.07 0.16 28.34
N ASN A 139 -15.97 -0.49 28.75
CA ASN A 139 -14.71 0.19 29.10
C ASN A 139 -13.76 0.44 27.91
N ASN A 140 -14.05 -0.12 26.73
CA ASN A 140 -13.12 -0.13 25.61
C ASN A 140 -12.89 1.27 25.02
N ASP A 141 -13.88 2.16 25.08
CA ASP A 141 -13.81 3.47 24.42
C ASP A 141 -12.86 4.43 25.13
N GLN A 142 -12.84 4.44 26.47
CA GLN A 142 -11.91 5.26 27.25
C GLN A 142 -10.47 4.78 27.06
N ASP A 143 -10.24 3.46 27.05
CA ASP A 143 -8.93 2.87 26.79
C ASP A 143 -8.45 3.19 25.37
N ILE A 144 -9.33 3.10 24.36
CA ILE A 144 -9.02 3.47 22.98
C ILE A 144 -8.65 4.96 22.88
N ILE A 145 -9.42 5.85 23.52
CA ILE A 145 -9.12 7.29 23.53
C ILE A 145 -7.77 7.55 24.21
N MET A 146 -7.49 6.89 25.34
CA MET A 146 -6.21 7.00 26.03
C MET A 146 -5.06 6.52 25.13
N MET A 147 -5.20 5.38 24.46
CA MET A 147 -4.19 4.85 23.53
C MET A 147 -3.96 5.78 22.33
N LYS A 148 -5.02 6.36 21.75
CA LYS A 148 -4.91 7.33 20.64
C LYS A 148 -4.16 8.59 21.09
N ASN A 149 -4.46 9.09 22.29
CA ASN A 149 -3.78 10.26 22.84
C ASN A 149 -2.30 10.00 23.16
N MET A 150 -1.96 8.79 23.60
CA MET A 150 -0.56 8.40 23.86
C MET A 150 0.25 8.24 22.57
N ILE A 151 -0.37 7.77 21.51
CA ILE A 151 0.27 7.61 20.20
C ILE A 151 0.41 8.96 19.47
N GLY A 152 -0.51 9.90 19.69
CA GLY A 152 -0.43 11.23 19.10
C GLY A 152 -0.49 11.20 17.56
N ASP A 153 0.29 12.06 16.93
CA ASP A 153 0.27 12.29 15.46
C ASP A 153 1.23 11.38 14.69
N ILE A 154 1.54 10.20 15.23
CA ILE A 154 2.41 9.22 14.57
C ILE A 154 1.79 8.76 13.24
N ILE A 155 2.61 8.75 12.20
CA ILE A 155 2.23 8.28 10.87
C ILE A 155 2.82 6.88 10.60
N TRP A 156 1.98 6.02 10.03
CA TRP A 156 2.36 4.75 9.44
C TRP A 156 2.64 4.96 7.96
N HIS A 157 3.91 4.89 7.57
CA HIS A 157 4.37 4.98 6.19
C HIS A 157 4.44 3.59 5.57
N TYR A 158 3.44 3.28 4.75
CA TYR A 158 3.40 2.05 3.99
C TYR A 158 3.86 2.28 2.55
N LYS A 159 4.76 1.43 2.07
CA LYS A 159 5.17 1.40 0.68
C LYS A 159 5.10 -0.02 0.16
N ILE A 160 4.42 -0.21 -0.95
CA ILE A 160 4.34 -1.50 -1.63
C ILE A 160 4.80 -1.39 -3.07
N LYS A 161 5.68 -2.29 -3.48
CA LYS A 161 6.02 -2.54 -4.88
C LYS A 161 5.36 -3.83 -5.33
N LEU A 162 4.46 -3.71 -6.29
CA LEU A 162 3.63 -4.78 -6.82
C LEU A 162 4.26 -5.39 -8.08
N PRO A 163 3.87 -6.62 -8.46
CA PRO A 163 4.43 -7.29 -9.63
C PRO A 163 3.94 -6.73 -10.97
N MET A 164 2.98 -5.81 -10.94
CA MET A 164 2.29 -5.24 -12.10
C MET A 164 2.04 -3.75 -11.92
N ASN A 165 1.80 -3.05 -13.03
CA ASN A 165 1.45 -1.64 -12.99
C ASN A 165 0.12 -1.44 -12.27
N VAL A 166 0.10 -0.44 -11.40
CA VAL A 166 -1.09 0.01 -10.68
C VAL A 166 -1.83 0.99 -11.58
N HIS A 167 -3.13 0.81 -11.71
CA HIS A 167 -3.97 1.72 -12.50
C HIS A 167 -5.04 2.43 -11.69
N ASP A 168 -5.35 1.92 -10.49
CA ASP A 168 -6.27 2.56 -9.56
C ASP A 168 -5.95 2.20 -8.10
N ILE A 169 -6.33 3.09 -7.19
CA ILE A 169 -6.09 2.97 -5.75
C ILE A 169 -7.25 3.60 -4.98
N GLU A 170 -7.73 2.88 -3.97
CA GLU A 170 -8.75 3.36 -3.05
C GLU A 170 -8.22 3.22 -1.63
N ALA A 171 -8.32 4.30 -0.85
CA ALA A 171 -8.04 4.27 0.58
C ALA A 171 -9.11 5.05 1.32
N GLY A 172 -9.65 4.45 2.39
CA GLY A 172 -10.67 5.11 3.21
C GLY A 172 -10.12 6.23 4.09
N ILE A 173 -8.87 6.10 4.53
CA ILE A 173 -8.15 7.05 5.40
C ILE A 173 -6.67 7.08 4.96
N GLY A 174 -6.04 8.23 5.07
CA GLY A 174 -4.62 8.42 4.76
C GLY A 174 -4.39 8.93 3.34
N GLU A 175 -3.17 9.39 3.08
CA GLU A 175 -2.77 9.91 1.77
C GLU A 175 -2.13 8.79 0.95
N THR A 176 -2.48 8.71 -0.34
CA THR A 176 -1.94 7.68 -1.25
C THR A 176 -1.26 8.30 -2.46
N SER A 177 -0.25 7.60 -2.99
CA SER A 177 0.37 7.96 -4.26
C SER A 177 0.71 6.72 -5.09
N ILE A 178 0.70 6.86 -6.41
CA ILE A 178 1.09 5.82 -7.36
C ILE A 178 2.29 6.30 -8.18
N SER A 179 3.30 5.44 -8.29
CA SER A 179 4.43 5.59 -9.21
C SER A 179 4.74 4.25 -9.89
N GLY A 180 4.12 4.03 -11.06
CA GLY A 180 4.26 2.80 -11.84
C GLY A 180 3.66 1.60 -11.12
N ALA A 181 4.51 0.68 -10.66
CA ALA A 181 4.11 -0.49 -9.86
C ALA A 181 4.24 -0.25 -8.34
N THR A 182 4.56 0.98 -7.92
CA THR A 182 4.75 1.33 -6.51
C THR A 182 3.59 2.17 -6.00
N VAL A 183 3.10 1.82 -4.81
CA VAL A 183 2.11 2.59 -4.05
C VAL A 183 2.72 3.03 -2.73
N THR A 184 2.45 4.26 -2.32
CA THR A 184 2.65 4.71 -0.94
C THR A 184 1.30 4.99 -0.29
N TRP A 185 1.23 4.77 1.02
CA TRP A 185 0.05 5.02 1.83
C TRP A 185 0.48 5.47 3.23
N ASP A 186 0.21 6.74 3.54
CA ASP A 186 0.57 7.37 4.80
C ASP A 186 -0.69 7.51 5.66
N VAL A 187 -0.73 6.80 6.78
CA VAL A 187 -1.93 6.69 7.62
C VAL A 187 -1.61 7.10 9.05
N PRO A 188 -2.40 7.99 9.66
CA PRO A 188 -2.28 8.23 11.10
C PRO A 188 -2.50 6.93 11.88
N LEU A 189 -1.55 6.54 12.72
CA LEU A 189 -1.60 5.29 13.50
C LEU A 189 -2.87 5.24 14.37
N ALA A 190 -3.27 6.39 14.92
CA ALA A 190 -4.50 6.54 15.71
C ALA A 190 -5.79 6.19 14.95
N SER A 191 -5.80 6.23 13.61
CA SER A 191 -7.00 5.94 12.80
C SER A 191 -7.41 4.47 12.83
N PHE A 192 -6.50 3.55 13.15
CA PHE A 192 -6.81 2.11 13.20
C PHE A 192 -6.61 1.47 14.58
N ILE A 193 -6.39 2.28 15.62
CA ILE A 193 -6.55 1.84 17.01
C ILE A 193 -8.04 1.70 17.32
N GLY A 194 -8.47 0.49 17.68
CA GLY A 194 -9.88 0.19 17.95
C GLY A 194 -10.77 0.18 16.71
N GLY A 195 -10.18 0.20 15.51
CA GLY A 195 -10.90 0.24 14.24
C GLY A 195 -10.11 -0.45 13.12
N GLN A 196 -10.52 -0.21 11.89
CA GLN A 196 -9.82 -0.69 10.71
C GLN A 196 -9.74 0.38 9.63
N VAL A 197 -8.66 0.33 8.86
CA VAL A 197 -8.47 1.12 7.65
C VAL A 197 -8.05 0.20 6.52
N THR A 198 -8.55 0.49 5.31
CA THR A 198 -8.37 -0.38 4.16
C THR A 198 -7.74 0.40 3.02
N LEU A 199 -6.76 -0.24 2.39
CA LEU A 199 -6.17 0.12 1.12
C LEU A 199 -6.54 -0.96 0.10
N ILE A 200 -7.08 -0.55 -1.04
CA ILE A 200 -7.38 -1.41 -2.19
C ILE A 200 -6.57 -0.88 -3.37
N VAL A 201 -5.86 -1.78 -4.06
CA VAL A 201 -5.03 -1.45 -5.21
C VAL A 201 -5.42 -2.33 -6.38
N HIS A 202 -5.79 -1.71 -7.49
CA HIS A 202 -6.11 -2.40 -8.73
C HIS A 202 -4.92 -2.36 -9.68
N MET A 203 -4.52 -3.55 -10.14
CA MET A 203 -3.37 -3.78 -10.99
C MET A 203 -3.77 -4.58 -12.22
N GLY A 204 -3.03 -4.45 -13.31
CA GLY A 204 -3.46 -5.11 -14.54
C GLY A 204 -2.85 -4.49 -15.78
N LYS A 205 -3.12 -5.14 -16.91
CA LYS A 205 -3.51 -4.32 -18.06
C LYS A 205 -4.68 -3.47 -17.56
N ARG A 206 -4.75 -2.17 -17.87
CA ARG A 206 -6.01 -1.46 -17.70
C ARG A 206 -7.06 -2.36 -18.36
N SER A 207 -7.92 -2.99 -17.56
CA SER A 207 -9.19 -3.44 -18.08
C SER A 207 -9.69 -2.19 -18.77
N SER A 208 -9.86 -2.27 -20.10
CA SER A 208 -10.70 -1.30 -20.78
C SER A 208 -11.90 -1.22 -19.87
N SER A 209 -12.01 -0.11 -19.14
CA SER A 209 -13.07 0.06 -18.17
C SER A 209 -14.34 -0.44 -18.85
N VAL A 210 -15.25 -1.01 -18.09
CA VAL A 210 -16.65 -0.87 -18.50
C VAL A 210 -16.91 0.63 -18.48
N SER A 211 -16.44 1.33 -19.52
CA SER A 211 -16.89 2.64 -19.89
C SER A 211 -18.38 2.49 -20.00
N PRO A 212 -19.18 3.39 -19.41
CA PRO A 212 -20.63 3.32 -19.53
C PRO A 212 -20.96 3.09 -21.00
N GLN A 213 -21.50 1.90 -21.31
CA GLN A 213 -21.75 1.52 -22.68
C GLN A 213 -22.81 2.49 -23.18
N THR A 214 -22.37 3.41 -24.02
CA THR A 214 -23.22 4.46 -24.53
C THR A 214 -23.92 3.91 -25.76
N THR A 215 -25.24 4.05 -25.83
CA THR A 215 -25.98 3.71 -27.04
C THR A 215 -26.13 4.96 -27.90
N VAL A 216 -25.50 4.94 -29.08
CA VAL A 216 -25.67 5.97 -30.10
C VAL A 216 -26.76 5.52 -31.06
N LEU A 217 -27.90 6.21 -31.03
CA LEU A 217 -28.99 6.00 -31.98
C LEU A 217 -28.74 6.87 -33.22
N LEU A 218 -28.66 6.25 -34.39
CA LEU A 218 -28.53 6.93 -35.67
C LEU A 218 -29.90 7.26 -36.26
N LYS A 219 -29.98 8.32 -37.08
CA LYS A 219 -31.21 8.75 -37.75
C LYS A 219 -31.81 7.71 -38.71
N ASN A 220 -31.01 6.76 -39.17
CA ASN A 220 -31.48 5.64 -39.97
C ASN A 220 -32.06 4.49 -39.12
N GLY A 221 -32.20 4.68 -37.80
CA GLY A 221 -32.71 3.68 -36.85
C GLY A 221 -31.67 2.68 -36.34
N SER A 222 -30.43 2.72 -36.86
CA SER A 222 -29.36 1.84 -36.38
C SER A 222 -28.87 2.24 -34.99
N ARG A 223 -28.43 1.26 -34.21
CA ARG A 223 -27.91 1.46 -32.85
C ARG A 223 -26.46 1.00 -32.79
N ILE A 224 -25.60 1.84 -32.23
CA ILE A 224 -24.19 1.52 -32.00
C ILE A 224 -23.94 1.58 -30.51
N VAL A 225 -23.51 0.46 -29.92
CA VAL A 225 -23.23 0.34 -28.49
C VAL A 225 -21.71 0.34 -28.31
N GLY A 226 -21.19 1.27 -27.51
CA GLY A 226 -19.74 1.41 -27.33
C GLY A 226 -19.31 2.58 -26.43
N GLU A 227 -18.00 2.78 -26.33
CA GLU A 227 -17.39 3.87 -25.55
C GLU A 227 -17.24 5.13 -26.42
N VAL A 228 -17.88 6.24 -26.06
CA VAL A 228 -17.63 7.52 -26.75
C VAL A 228 -16.26 8.07 -26.32
N LEU A 229 -15.28 7.97 -27.23
CA LEU A 229 -13.89 8.40 -26.99
C LEU A 229 -13.69 9.91 -27.14
N SER A 230 -14.42 10.53 -28.07
CA SER A 230 -14.37 11.97 -28.28
C SER A 230 -15.59 12.44 -29.05
N MET A 231 -16.03 13.67 -28.77
CA MET A 231 -17.15 14.28 -29.46
C MET A 231 -16.80 15.73 -29.81
N THR A 232 -16.85 16.05 -31.09
CA THR A 232 -16.64 17.39 -31.64
C THR A 232 -17.95 17.95 -32.22
N LYS A 233 -17.89 19.15 -32.81
CA LYS A 233 -19.04 19.74 -33.53
C LYS A 233 -19.52 18.87 -34.70
N ASN A 234 -18.62 18.13 -35.36
CA ASN A 234 -18.93 17.42 -36.60
C ASN A 234 -18.81 15.90 -36.49
N ILE A 235 -18.02 15.38 -35.54
CA ILE A 235 -17.66 13.97 -35.46
C ILE A 235 -17.81 13.46 -34.03
N CYS A 236 -18.41 12.27 -33.88
CA CYS A 236 -18.34 11.41 -32.71
C CYS A 236 -17.40 10.24 -33.03
N VAL A 237 -16.46 9.95 -32.13
CA VAL A 237 -15.60 8.76 -32.21
C VAL A 237 -16.04 7.79 -31.14
N ILE A 238 -16.49 6.61 -31.54
CA ILE A 238 -16.94 5.55 -30.64
C ILE A 238 -16.04 4.33 -30.77
N ARG A 239 -15.76 3.65 -29.66
CA ARG A 239 -15.07 2.36 -29.64
C ARG A 239 -16.11 1.24 -29.53
N VAL A 240 -16.09 0.30 -30.47
CA VAL A 240 -16.96 -0.88 -30.51
C VAL A 240 -16.05 -2.11 -30.50
N GLY A 241 -15.95 -2.78 -29.35
CA GLY A 241 -14.93 -3.80 -29.11
C GLY A 241 -13.51 -3.24 -29.34
N ASP A 242 -12.73 -3.89 -30.20
CA ASP A 242 -11.36 -3.45 -30.55
C ASP A 242 -11.30 -2.42 -31.69
N LYS A 243 -12.44 -2.01 -32.25
CA LYS A 243 -12.50 -1.10 -33.39
C LYS A 243 -12.91 0.31 -32.96
N ARG A 244 -12.40 1.30 -33.70
CA ARG A 244 -12.82 2.71 -33.59
C ARG A 244 -13.66 3.08 -34.80
N GLU A 245 -14.86 3.58 -34.54
CA GLU A 245 -15.76 4.08 -35.58
C GLU A 245 -15.88 5.59 -35.49
N ARG A 246 -15.97 6.23 -36.66
CA ARG A 246 -16.17 7.67 -36.81
C ARG A 246 -17.55 7.91 -37.37
N ILE A 247 -18.40 8.54 -36.58
CA ILE A 247 -19.78 8.85 -36.93
C ILE A 247 -19.90 10.36 -37.13
N GLN A 248 -20.51 10.79 -38.23
CA GLN A 248 -20.81 12.19 -38.42
C GLN A 248 -21.94 12.61 -37.46
N ARG A 249 -21.74 13.71 -36.73
CA ARG A 249 -22.70 14.18 -35.72
C ARG A 249 -24.09 14.42 -36.32
N LYS A 250 -24.16 14.86 -37.58
CA LYS A 250 -25.42 15.08 -38.31
C LYS A 250 -26.27 13.81 -38.49
N ASP A 251 -25.65 12.64 -38.41
CA ASP A 251 -26.29 11.33 -38.60
C ASP A 251 -26.75 10.71 -37.26
N ILE A 252 -26.37 11.32 -36.13
CA ILE A 252 -26.78 10.91 -34.78
C ILE A 252 -28.14 11.52 -34.44
N GLN A 253 -29.06 10.70 -33.93
CA GLN A 253 -30.36 11.11 -33.39
C GLN A 253 -30.27 11.41 -31.90
N SER A 254 -29.73 10.48 -31.11
CA SER A 254 -29.54 10.62 -29.66
C SER A 254 -28.33 9.81 -29.18
N ILE A 255 -27.86 10.16 -27.99
CA ILE A 255 -26.79 9.45 -27.27
C ILE A 255 -27.35 9.17 -25.87
N GLU A 256 -27.44 7.90 -25.51
CA GLU A 256 -27.96 7.42 -24.23
C GLU A 256 -26.79 6.91 -23.38
N PHE A 257 -26.64 7.45 -22.17
CA PHE A 257 -25.56 7.15 -21.22
C PHE A 257 -26.04 6.21 -20.11
#